data_AF-A0A2G2VVV0-F1
#
_entry.id   AF-A0A2G2VVV0-F1
#
_cell.length_a   1.000
_cell.length_b   1.000
_cell.length_c   1.000
_cell.angle_alpha   90.00
_cell.angle_beta   90.00
_cell.angle_gamma   90.00
#
_symmetry.space_group_name_H-M   'P 1'
#
loop_
_entity.id
_entity.type
_entity.pdbx_description
1 polymer ?
#
loop_
_entity_poly.entity_id
_entity_poly.type
_entity_poly.pdbx_seq_one_letter_code
_entity_poly.pdbx_strand_id
1 'polypeptide(L)'
;MGKQAMGNIAYDQLNRMDGLLYLLVYPQRPLLTTRTIELVGYDKLRAGQNATVAVMSYSGYDIEDAIVMNRSSLDRGFGRCIVMKKYAAICQTYENGTSDRIIKPQRQGYEADRTQILDDDGIAAPGEIIRPHDIYINKESPTVTRRIPGTSPTVLPDTAYKPSRQTYKGTEGELAVVDSGSSLR
;
A
#
# COMPACT_ATOMS: atom_id res chain seq x y z
N MET A 1 -19.63 -4.56 -15.85
CA MET A 1 -18.23 -4.59 -15.38
C MET A 1 -17.75 -3.31 -14.69
N GLY A 2 -18.59 -2.26 -14.53
CA GLY A 2 -18.16 -0.99 -13.92
C GLY A 2 -17.73 -1.04 -12.44
N LYS A 3 -18.00 -2.15 -11.71
CA LYS A 3 -17.54 -2.34 -10.33
C LYS A 3 -16.02 -2.53 -10.21
N GLN A 4 -15.35 -2.88 -11.31
CA GLN A 4 -13.89 -3.05 -11.39
C GLN A 4 -13.21 -1.80 -11.98
N ALA A 5 -13.96 -0.74 -12.26
CA ALA A 5 -13.38 0.49 -12.78
C ALA A 5 -12.51 1.18 -11.72
N MET A 6 -11.42 1.79 -12.18
CA MET A 6 -10.52 2.58 -11.35
C MET A 6 -10.92 4.05 -11.39
N GLY A 7 -10.74 4.77 -10.28
CA GLY A 7 -11.15 6.16 -10.20
C GLY A 7 -11.21 6.68 -8.78
N ASN A 8 -11.90 7.81 -8.62
CA ASN A 8 -12.13 8.39 -7.30
C ASN A 8 -13.28 7.67 -6.61
N ILE A 9 -13.05 7.24 -5.38
CA ILE A 9 -14.02 6.52 -4.57
C ILE A 9 -14.76 7.49 -3.65
N ALA A 10 -14.05 8.45 -3.08
CA ALA A 10 -14.59 9.47 -2.19
C ALA A 10 -13.69 10.73 -2.19
N TYR A 11 -14.20 11.85 -1.68
CA TYR A 11 -13.43 13.09 -1.57
C TYR A 11 -12.32 13.02 -0.50
N ASP A 12 -12.54 12.23 0.55
CA ASP A 12 -11.63 12.04 1.68
C ASP A 12 -10.70 10.83 1.49
N GLN A 13 -10.66 10.24 0.29
CA GLN A 13 -9.91 9.01 0.01
C GLN A 13 -8.41 9.08 0.32
N LEU A 14 -7.81 10.28 0.31
CA LEU A 14 -6.40 10.49 0.67
C LEU A 14 -6.16 10.49 2.19
N ASN A 15 -7.18 10.80 2.98
CA ASN A 15 -7.10 10.79 4.44
C ASN A 15 -7.54 9.44 5.03
N ARG A 16 -8.04 8.53 4.19
CA ARG A 16 -8.58 7.24 4.60
C ARG A 16 -7.54 6.14 4.48
N MET A 17 -7.55 5.24 5.46
CA MET A 17 -6.67 4.07 5.50
C MET A 17 -7.42 2.81 5.07
N ASP A 18 -7.71 2.72 3.77
CA ASP A 18 -8.33 1.55 3.14
C ASP A 18 -7.30 0.48 2.75
N GLY A 19 -7.73 -0.77 2.56
CA GLY A 19 -6.82 -1.90 2.31
C GLY A 19 -6.03 -1.78 0.99
N LEU A 20 -6.74 -1.52 -0.10
CA LEU A 20 -6.18 -1.32 -1.44
C LEU A 20 -7.08 -0.34 -2.22
N LEU A 21 -6.49 0.72 -2.75
CA LEU A 21 -7.18 1.72 -3.56
C LEU A 21 -6.46 1.92 -4.89
N TYR A 22 -7.23 2.03 -5.96
CA TYR A 22 -6.75 2.34 -7.30
C TYR A 22 -7.27 3.71 -7.73
N LEU A 23 -6.41 4.73 -7.61
CA LEU A 23 -6.77 6.10 -7.90
C LEU A 23 -6.29 6.49 -9.30
N LEU A 24 -7.19 6.92 -10.16
CA LEU A 24 -6.84 7.42 -11.48
C LEU A 24 -6.27 8.85 -11.34
N VAL A 25 -5.13 9.13 -11.98
CA VAL A 25 -4.48 10.45 -11.82
C VAL A 25 -5.28 11.56 -12.50
N TYR A 26 -5.85 11.27 -13.68
CA TYR A 26 -6.61 12.26 -14.46
C TYR A 26 -8.01 11.74 -14.83
N PRO A 27 -8.95 11.64 -13.88
CA PRO A 27 -10.31 11.21 -14.18
C PRO A 27 -11.08 12.28 -14.98
N GLN A 28 -11.77 11.87 -16.03
CA GLN A 28 -12.51 12.76 -16.94
C GLN A 28 -14.02 12.52 -16.87
N ARG A 29 -14.81 13.57 -17.20
CA ARG A 29 -16.26 13.43 -17.35
C ARG A 29 -16.54 12.59 -18.59
N PRO A 30 -17.43 11.60 -18.55
CA PRO A 30 -17.90 10.99 -19.79
C PRO A 30 -18.58 12.05 -20.67
N LEU A 31 -18.26 12.05 -21.96
CA LEU A 31 -18.85 13.00 -22.93
C LEU A 31 -20.37 12.79 -23.08
N LEU A 32 -20.83 11.55 -22.99
CA LEU A 32 -22.23 11.18 -23.05
C LEU A 32 -22.71 10.79 -21.65
N THR A 33 -23.62 11.58 -21.06
CA THR A 33 -24.21 11.30 -19.74
C THR A 33 -25.66 10.86 -19.86
N THR A 34 -26.05 9.84 -19.10
CA THR A 34 -27.45 9.44 -18.94
C THR A 34 -28.05 10.08 -17.69
N ARG A 35 -29.38 10.24 -17.62
CA ARG A 35 -30.05 10.81 -16.44
C ARG A 35 -29.74 10.06 -15.14
N THR A 36 -29.54 8.74 -15.21
CA THR A 36 -29.18 7.92 -14.05
C THR A 36 -27.80 8.31 -13.47
N ILE A 37 -26.83 8.65 -14.32
CA ILE A 37 -25.48 9.08 -13.89
C ILE A 37 -25.57 10.38 -13.08
N GLU A 38 -26.46 11.30 -13.49
CA GLU A 38 -26.70 12.56 -12.79
C GLU A 38 -27.40 12.33 -11.44
N LEU A 39 -28.42 11.47 -11.41
CA LEU A 39 -29.15 11.13 -10.17
C LEU A 39 -28.27 10.41 -9.14
N VAL A 40 -27.36 9.54 -9.59
CA VAL A 40 -26.40 8.84 -8.72
C VAL A 40 -25.21 9.74 -8.34
N GLY A 41 -25.00 10.85 -9.05
CA GLY A 41 -23.91 11.79 -8.78
C GLY A 41 -22.54 11.31 -9.29
N TYR A 42 -22.51 10.42 -10.28
CA TYR A 42 -21.28 9.84 -10.82
C TYR A 42 -20.41 10.86 -11.59
N ASP A 43 -20.97 12.01 -12.00
CA ASP A 43 -20.21 13.13 -12.55
C ASP A 43 -19.23 13.75 -11.53
N LYS A 44 -19.52 13.63 -10.24
CA LYS A 44 -18.68 14.15 -9.16
C LYS A 44 -17.52 13.21 -8.83
N LEU A 45 -17.78 11.89 -8.85
CA LEU A 45 -16.81 10.83 -8.55
C LEU A 45 -16.55 10.01 -9.82
N ARG A 46 -15.79 10.62 -10.73
CA ARG A 46 -15.50 10.06 -12.04
C ARG A 46 -14.52 8.89 -11.93
N ALA A 47 -14.80 7.82 -12.67
CA ALA A 47 -13.95 6.63 -12.73
C ALA A 47 -13.68 6.19 -14.17
N GLY A 48 -12.95 7.03 -14.91
CA GLY A 48 -12.51 6.75 -16.27
C GLY A 48 -11.85 7.95 -16.97
N GLN A 49 -11.41 7.72 -18.21
CA GLN A 49 -10.88 8.72 -19.13
C GLN A 49 -11.58 8.57 -20.49
N ASN A 50 -11.80 9.68 -21.20
CA ASN A 50 -12.27 9.61 -22.57
C ASN A 50 -11.09 9.24 -23.47
N ALA A 51 -11.31 8.30 -24.39
CA ALA A 51 -10.32 7.85 -25.35
C ALA A 51 -10.82 8.07 -26.77
N THR A 52 -9.91 8.44 -27.68
CA THR A 52 -10.19 8.40 -29.11
C THR A 52 -9.93 6.98 -29.60
N VAL A 53 -10.94 6.35 -30.18
CA VAL A 53 -10.88 4.97 -30.66
C VAL A 53 -10.94 4.98 -32.18
N ALA A 54 -10.00 4.28 -32.83
CA ALA A 54 -10.03 4.00 -34.26
C ALA A 54 -10.37 2.52 -34.46
N VAL A 55 -11.37 2.23 -35.27
CA VAL A 55 -11.78 0.86 -35.62
C VAL A 55 -11.25 0.55 -37.00
N MET A 56 -10.17 -0.21 -37.07
CA MET A 56 -9.54 -0.63 -38.31
C MET A 56 -8.69 -1.89 -38.05
N SER A 57 -8.48 -2.71 -39.06
CA SER A 57 -7.49 -3.79 -38.98
C SER A 57 -6.08 -3.19 -39.07
N TYR A 58 -5.27 -3.37 -38.03
CA TYR A 58 -3.95 -2.76 -37.95
C TYR A 58 -2.89 -3.72 -37.39
N SER A 59 -1.82 -3.96 -38.16
CA SER A 59 -0.61 -4.71 -37.77
C SER A 59 -0.79 -6.18 -37.35
N GLY A 60 -2.02 -6.68 -37.19
CA GLY A 60 -2.30 -8.06 -36.81
C GLY A 60 -2.08 -8.36 -35.32
N TYR A 61 -1.79 -7.35 -34.50
CA TYR A 61 -1.73 -7.46 -33.04
C TYR A 61 -3.07 -7.14 -32.35
N ASP A 62 -4.08 -6.79 -33.15
CA ASP A 62 -5.46 -6.47 -32.78
C ASP A 62 -6.41 -7.67 -32.97
N ILE A 63 -5.88 -8.90 -32.87
CA ILE A 63 -6.68 -10.13 -33.00
C ILE A 63 -7.55 -10.38 -31.75
N GLU A 64 -8.73 -10.97 -31.97
CA GLU A 64 -9.71 -11.28 -30.92
C GLU A 64 -10.13 -10.03 -30.12
N ASP A 65 -9.87 -10.01 -28.81
CA ASP A 65 -10.22 -8.93 -27.88
C ASP A 65 -9.01 -8.01 -27.55
N ALA A 66 -7.92 -8.11 -28.33
CA ALA A 66 -6.72 -7.31 -28.11
C ALA A 66 -6.91 -5.85 -28.54
N ILE A 67 -6.33 -4.93 -27.76
CA ILE A 67 -6.37 -3.48 -28.03
C ILE A 67 -4.95 -2.98 -28.19
N VAL A 68 -4.68 -2.31 -29.32
CA VAL A 68 -3.41 -1.61 -29.55
C VAL A 68 -3.50 -0.19 -29.00
N MET A 69 -2.58 0.19 -28.12
CA MET A 69 -2.54 1.52 -27.49
C MET A 69 -1.41 2.39 -28.04
N ASN A 70 -1.66 3.71 -28.09
CA ASN A 70 -0.63 4.68 -28.48
C ASN A 70 0.36 4.91 -27.33
N ARG A 71 1.62 4.49 -27.52
CA ARG A 71 2.71 4.69 -26.56
C ARG A 71 2.89 6.16 -26.16
N SER A 72 2.82 7.10 -27.10
CA SER A 72 2.93 8.54 -26.80
C SER A 72 1.79 9.08 -25.96
N SER A 73 0.62 8.43 -25.95
CA SER A 73 -0.48 8.79 -25.04
C SER A 73 -0.24 8.23 -23.64
N LEU A 74 0.30 7.00 -23.53
CA LEU A 74 0.70 6.40 -22.26
C LEU A 74 1.80 7.21 -21.57
N ASP A 75 2.83 7.63 -22.31
CA ASP A 75 3.94 8.45 -21.79
C ASP A 75 3.44 9.80 -21.27
N ARG A 76 2.34 10.33 -21.84
CA ARG A 76 1.65 11.55 -21.38
C ARG A 76 0.69 11.32 -20.21
N GLY A 77 0.57 10.09 -19.71
CA GLY A 77 -0.21 9.76 -18.51
C GLY A 77 -1.63 9.24 -18.78
N PHE A 78 -1.95 8.84 -20.00
CA PHE A 78 -3.20 8.13 -20.28
C PHE A 78 -3.25 6.81 -19.50
N GLY A 79 -4.33 6.58 -18.75
CA GLY A 79 -4.51 5.41 -17.91
C GLY A 79 -3.59 5.33 -16.67
N ARG A 80 -2.83 6.38 -16.35
CA ARG A 80 -1.95 6.37 -15.17
C ARG A 80 -2.76 6.31 -13.88
N CYS A 81 -2.44 5.35 -13.02
CA CYS A 81 -3.07 5.15 -11.71
C CYS A 81 -2.04 5.15 -10.58
N ILE A 82 -2.49 5.50 -9.39
CA ILE A 82 -1.76 5.42 -8.12
C ILE A 82 -2.40 4.28 -7.33
N VAL A 83 -1.57 3.35 -6.87
CA VAL A 83 -2.00 2.23 -6.03
C VAL A 83 -1.62 2.54 -4.60
N MET A 84 -2.62 2.71 -3.73
CA MET A 84 -2.41 2.88 -2.30
C MET A 84 -2.75 1.57 -1.60
N LYS A 85 -1.80 1.06 -0.82
CA LYS A 85 -1.96 -0.20 -0.09
C LYS A 85 -1.61 -0.02 1.37
N LYS A 86 -2.53 -0.39 2.24
CA LYS A 86 -2.33 -0.33 3.69
C LYS A 86 -1.57 -1.57 4.16
N TYR A 87 -0.53 -1.31 4.95
CA TYR A 87 0.13 -2.31 5.77
C TYR A 87 -0.11 -1.94 7.24
N ALA A 88 -0.53 -2.93 8.03
CA ALA A 88 -0.81 -2.74 9.45
C ALA A 88 -0.15 -3.85 10.26
N ALA A 89 0.45 -3.47 11.39
CA ALA A 89 0.94 -4.41 12.39
C ALA A 89 0.20 -4.19 13.70
N ILE A 90 -0.10 -5.30 14.37
CA ILE A 90 -0.66 -5.28 15.73
C ILE A 90 0.45 -5.76 16.67
N CYS A 91 0.66 -5.03 17.74
CA CYS A 91 1.49 -5.48 18.87
C CYS A 91 0.58 -6.26 19.81
N GLN A 92 0.75 -7.58 19.85
CA GLN A 92 -0.10 -8.45 20.67
C GLN A 92 0.40 -8.48 22.10
N THR A 93 -0.54 -8.51 23.06
CA THR A 93 -0.26 -8.83 24.46
C THR A 93 -0.69 -10.27 24.72
N TYR A 94 0.18 -11.04 25.36
CA TYR A 94 0.03 -12.47 25.59
C TYR A 94 -0.46 -12.74 27.03
N GLU A 95 -0.94 -13.96 27.26
CA GLU A 95 -1.53 -14.40 28.55
C GLU A 95 -0.57 -14.30 29.73
N ASN A 96 0.74 -14.38 29.46
CA ASN A 96 1.79 -14.22 30.47
C ASN A 96 2.10 -12.73 30.80
N GLY A 97 1.35 -11.78 30.26
CA GLY A 97 1.55 -10.34 30.46
C GLY A 97 2.70 -9.75 29.62
N THR A 98 3.32 -10.55 28.75
CA THR A 98 4.34 -10.06 27.81
C THR A 98 3.67 -9.46 26.58
N SER A 99 4.32 -8.50 25.94
CA SER A 99 3.82 -7.88 24.71
C SER A 99 4.90 -7.89 23.63
N ASP A 100 4.44 -7.87 22.38
CA ASP A 100 5.28 -7.48 21.25
C ASP A 100 5.82 -6.07 21.44
N ARG A 101 7.07 -5.84 21.03
CA ARG A 101 7.72 -4.53 21.10
C ARG A 101 8.25 -4.12 19.73
N ILE A 102 8.14 -2.84 19.42
CA ILE A 102 8.82 -2.24 18.28
C ILE A 102 10.08 -1.60 18.83
N ILE A 103 11.21 -1.89 18.19
CA ILE A 103 12.52 -1.43 18.63
C ILE A 103 13.18 -0.59 17.55
N LYS A 104 13.98 0.38 18.00
CA LYS A 104 14.81 1.19 17.10
C LYS A 104 15.67 0.30 16.18
N PRO A 105 15.86 0.69 14.93
CA PRO A 105 16.65 -0.08 13.99
C PRO A 105 18.12 -0.10 14.42
N GLN A 106 18.77 -1.26 14.27
CA GLN A 106 20.20 -1.35 14.42
C GLN A 106 20.86 -0.87 13.11
N ARG A 107 21.49 0.31 13.16
CA ARG A 107 22.11 0.96 11.98
C ARG A 107 23.47 0.36 11.58
N GLN A 108 23.94 -0.65 12.31
CA GLN A 108 25.22 -1.32 12.05
C GLN A 108 25.00 -2.84 12.06
N GLY A 109 25.55 -3.52 11.06
CA GLY A 109 25.48 -4.98 10.91
C GLY A 109 24.96 -5.41 9.54
N TYR A 110 24.80 -6.72 9.36
CA TYR A 110 24.42 -7.35 8.09
C TYR A 110 23.06 -6.89 7.55
N GLU A 111 22.14 -6.46 8.43
CA GLU A 111 20.78 -6.05 8.05
C GLU A 111 20.57 -4.54 8.02
N ALA A 112 21.64 -3.75 8.19
CA ALA A 112 21.56 -2.28 8.19
C ALA A 112 20.99 -1.74 6.88
N ASP A 113 21.28 -2.39 5.75
CA ASP A 113 20.78 -1.97 4.43
C ASP A 113 19.26 -2.10 4.31
N ARG A 114 18.66 -3.07 5.02
CA ARG A 114 17.21 -3.35 4.96
C ARG A 114 16.41 -2.51 5.95
N THR A 115 17.08 -1.78 6.84
CA THR A 115 16.49 -0.95 7.90
C THR A 115 16.72 0.54 7.68
N GLN A 116 17.28 0.94 6.53
CA GLN A 116 17.63 2.34 6.24
C GLN A 116 16.40 3.28 6.23
N ILE A 117 15.23 2.76 5.83
CA ILE A 117 13.99 3.52 5.76
C ILE A 117 13.29 3.72 7.11
N LEU A 118 13.80 3.10 8.19
CA LEU A 118 13.17 3.13 9.50
C LEU A 118 13.63 4.36 10.30
N ASP A 119 12.66 5.03 10.92
CA ASP A 119 12.89 6.07 11.92
C ASP A 119 13.36 5.47 13.25
N ASP A 120 13.71 6.34 14.21
CA ASP A 120 14.18 5.94 15.54
C ASP A 120 13.12 5.19 16.37
N ASP A 121 11.85 5.25 15.96
CA ASP A 121 10.74 4.49 16.54
C ASP A 121 10.65 3.04 16.02
N GLY A 122 11.44 2.66 15.01
CA GLY A 122 11.41 1.35 14.39
C GLY A 122 10.31 1.15 13.34
N ILE A 123 9.70 2.25 12.86
CA ILE A 123 8.69 2.27 11.81
C ILE A 123 9.24 3.02 10.59
N ALA A 124 8.81 2.66 9.39
CA ALA A 124 9.24 3.34 8.17
C ALA A 124 8.83 4.83 8.17
N ALA A 125 9.78 5.70 7.81
CA ALA A 125 9.58 7.13 7.74
C ALA A 125 8.70 7.51 6.53
N PRO A 126 7.71 8.41 6.70
CA PRO A 126 6.93 8.93 5.59
C PRO A 126 7.81 9.66 4.57
N GLY A 127 7.57 9.41 3.28
CA GLY A 127 8.32 10.02 2.17
C GLY A 127 9.50 9.18 1.68
N GLU A 128 9.92 8.16 2.43
CA GLU A 128 10.99 7.27 2.00
C GLU A 128 10.55 6.29 0.91
N ILE A 129 11.48 5.95 0.03
CA ILE A 129 11.26 4.98 -1.05
C ILE A 129 11.51 3.58 -0.50
N ILE A 130 10.47 2.74 -0.50
CA ILE A 130 10.55 1.36 -0.04
C ILE A 130 10.79 0.39 -1.20
N ARG A 131 11.78 -0.49 -1.06
CA ARG A 131 12.14 -1.49 -2.07
C ARG A 131 11.70 -2.89 -1.63
N PRO A 132 11.56 -3.83 -2.58
CA PRO A 132 11.37 -5.23 -2.24
C PRO A 132 12.43 -5.69 -1.25
N HIS A 133 12.00 -6.41 -0.22
CA HIS A 133 12.82 -6.91 0.89
C HIS A 133 13.22 -5.91 1.98
N ASP A 134 12.85 -4.63 1.88
CA ASP A 134 13.05 -3.68 2.97
C ASP A 134 12.12 -3.95 4.14
N ILE A 135 12.58 -3.65 5.35
CA ILE A 135 11.81 -3.80 6.59
C ILE A 135 11.08 -2.49 6.85
N TYR A 136 9.74 -2.54 6.93
CA TYR A 136 8.94 -1.36 7.22
C TYR A 136 8.49 -1.25 8.68
N ILE A 137 8.50 -2.36 9.42
CA ILE A 137 8.27 -2.38 10.88
C ILE A 137 9.26 -3.35 11.53
N ASN A 138 10.09 -2.82 12.43
CA ASN A 138 11.06 -3.58 13.21
C ASN A 138 10.45 -4.06 14.53
N LYS A 139 9.70 -5.16 14.44
CA LYS A 139 9.01 -5.78 15.58
C LYS A 139 9.80 -6.97 16.14
N GLU A 140 9.72 -7.14 17.45
CA GLU A 140 10.13 -8.33 18.18
C GLU A 140 8.96 -8.92 18.95
N SER A 141 8.90 -10.25 18.99
CA SER A 141 7.88 -11.00 19.71
C SER A 141 8.52 -11.87 20.79
N PRO A 142 7.90 -12.01 21.97
CA PRO A 142 8.40 -12.88 23.02
C PRO A 142 8.39 -14.35 22.57
N THR A 143 9.44 -15.08 22.91
CA THR A 143 9.59 -16.50 22.54
C THR A 143 8.68 -17.39 23.38
N VAL A 144 8.48 -17.03 24.65
CA VAL A 144 7.58 -17.70 25.58
C VAL A 144 6.31 -16.86 25.69
N THR A 145 5.20 -17.37 25.19
CA THR A 145 3.89 -16.68 25.18
C THR A 145 2.87 -17.31 26.13
N ARG A 146 3.11 -18.54 26.58
CA ARG A 146 2.24 -19.27 27.50
C ARG A 146 2.65 -19.03 28.95
N ARG A 147 1.67 -18.96 29.85
CA ARG A 147 1.91 -18.81 31.29
C ARG A 147 2.54 -20.09 31.85
N ILE A 148 3.77 -19.99 32.34
CA ILE A 148 4.43 -21.06 33.09
C ILE A 148 4.12 -20.87 34.58
N PRO A 149 3.51 -21.85 35.27
CA PRO A 149 3.24 -21.76 36.71
C PRO A 149 4.54 -21.54 37.49
N GLY A 150 4.58 -20.51 38.36
CA GLY A 150 5.70 -20.23 39.26
C GLY A 150 6.67 -19.12 38.83
N THR A 151 6.45 -18.47 37.67
CA THR A 151 7.28 -17.34 37.22
C THR A 151 6.55 -16.01 37.47
N SER A 152 7.19 -15.06 38.16
CA SER A 152 6.66 -13.71 38.38
C SER A 152 6.60 -12.92 37.07
N PRO A 153 5.66 -11.95 36.92
CA PRO A 153 5.60 -11.06 35.77
C PRO A 153 6.77 -10.07 35.86
N THR A 154 7.95 -10.51 35.44
CA THR A 154 9.17 -9.70 35.44
C THR A 154 9.45 -9.27 34.02
N VAL A 155 9.98 -8.05 33.84
CA VAL A 155 10.55 -7.58 32.58
C VAL A 155 11.48 -8.66 32.03
N LEU A 156 11.10 -9.28 30.91
CA LEU A 156 11.90 -10.34 30.30
C LEU A 156 13.20 -9.74 29.75
N PRO A 157 14.34 -10.44 29.87
CA PRO A 157 15.58 -10.00 29.24
C PRO A 157 15.43 -9.98 27.71
N ASP A 158 16.24 -9.16 27.03
CA ASP A 158 16.21 -9.04 25.55
C ASP A 158 16.39 -10.39 24.84
N THR A 159 17.11 -11.33 25.45
CA THR A 159 17.31 -12.69 24.94
C THR A 159 16.03 -13.53 24.86
N ALA A 160 14.96 -13.12 25.54
CA ALA A 160 13.67 -13.78 25.47
C ALA A 160 12.82 -13.37 24.26
N TYR A 161 13.26 -12.36 23.49
CA TYR A 161 12.58 -11.84 22.31
C TYR A 161 13.22 -12.37 21.03
N LYS A 162 12.39 -12.67 20.03
CA LYS A 162 12.81 -13.04 18.68
C LYS A 162 12.35 -11.99 17.67
N PRO A 163 13.13 -11.72 16.62
CA PRO A 163 12.73 -10.78 15.57
C PRO A 163 11.50 -11.31 14.83
N SER A 164 10.45 -10.49 14.77
CA SER A 164 9.19 -10.74 14.06
C SER A 164 8.89 -9.58 13.10
N ARG A 165 9.93 -9.17 12.39
CA ARG A 165 9.97 -8.00 11.50
C ARG A 165 9.02 -8.17 10.31
N GLN A 166 8.47 -7.06 9.85
CA GLN A 166 7.63 -7.04 8.66
C GLN A 166 8.40 -6.50 7.46
N THR A 167 8.38 -7.26 6.37
CA THR A 167 9.14 -6.97 5.15
C THR A 167 8.21 -6.68 4.00
N TYR A 168 8.55 -5.69 3.19
CA TYR A 168 7.80 -5.32 2.00
C TYR A 168 8.04 -6.32 0.87
N LYS A 169 6.95 -6.88 0.34
CA LYS A 169 6.92 -7.84 -0.79
C LYS A 169 6.44 -7.15 -2.08
N GLY A 170 6.89 -5.93 -2.33
CA GLY A 170 6.48 -5.15 -3.50
C GLY A 170 6.79 -5.84 -4.81
N THR A 171 6.09 -5.41 -5.86
CA THR A 171 6.34 -5.80 -7.24
C THR A 171 7.69 -5.23 -7.71
N GLU A 172 8.48 -6.04 -8.42
CA GLU A 172 9.75 -5.58 -8.99
C GLU A 172 9.50 -4.53 -10.08
N GLY A 173 10.22 -3.40 -10.02
CA GLY A 173 10.25 -2.38 -11.07
C GLY A 173 9.41 -1.12 -10.82
N GLU A 174 8.50 -1.13 -9.83
CA GLU A 174 7.75 0.06 -9.44
C GLU A 174 8.28 0.63 -8.12
N LEU A 175 8.52 1.95 -8.08
CA LEU A 175 8.91 2.64 -6.86
C LEU A 175 7.67 2.85 -6.00
N ALA A 176 7.70 2.32 -4.78
CA ALA A 176 6.71 2.59 -3.75
C ALA A 176 7.26 3.63 -2.77
N VAL A 177 6.39 4.54 -2.35
CA VAL A 177 6.72 5.57 -1.36
C VAL A 177 5.88 5.30 -0.11
N VAL A 178 6.51 5.41 1.05
CA VAL A 178 5.83 5.27 2.33
C VAL A 178 5.02 6.54 2.59
N ASP A 179 3.73 6.38 2.87
CA ASP A 179 2.85 7.49 3.25
C ASP A 179 2.52 7.43 4.74
N SER A 180 2.39 8.59 5.38
CA SER A 180 1.94 8.68 6.76
C SER A 180 0.45 8.46 6.81
N GLY A 181 0.02 7.26 7.20
CA GLY A 181 -1.37 7.07 7.61
C GLY A 181 -1.67 7.99 8.79
N SER A 182 -2.74 8.79 8.70
CA SER A 182 -3.16 9.75 9.71
C SER A 182 -3.54 9.07 11.03
N SER A 183 -2.53 8.65 11.78
CA SER A 183 -2.63 8.09 13.12
C SER A 183 -1.70 8.89 14.01
N LEU A 184 -2.26 9.94 14.61
CA LEU A 184 -1.84 10.61 15.85
C LEU A 184 -0.32 10.56 16.13
N ARG A 185 0.41 11.54 15.60
CA ARG A 185 1.39 12.24 16.43
C ARG A 185 0.65 13.28 17.27
#